data_AF-A0A2T7H6U1-F1
#
_entry.id   AF-A0A2T7H6U1-F1
#
_cell.length_a   1.000
_cell.length_b   1.000
_cell.length_c   1.000
_cell.angle_alpha   90.00
_cell.angle_beta   90.00
_cell.angle_gamma   90.00
#
_symmetry.space_group_name_H-M   'P 1'
#
loop_
_entity.id
_entity.type
_entity.pdbx_description
1 polymer ?
#
loop_
_entity_poly.entity_id
_entity_poly.type
_entity_poly.pdbx_seq_one_letter_code
_entity_poly.pdbx_strand_id
1 'polypeptide(L)'
;MFQAAAITSAGARLSPGRRPKPSFGKSHISCLEVDAARLIFHFEKRTEGNGMVLPDDEAPALKWPTRKARRAACEALCAHIAAGYSLDSFPGANRTTIRYYVEQFPNDFPPAKLEEAERLGLLEWERIGKEGAKGDLAKFNASAWTFTMKNRAGWQDRPEADARGSPCTGDGIVRAETFKPRSSEEIALGVLALLTAKDMPEDGDGSQDAD
;
A
#
# COMPACT_ATOMS: atom_id res chain seq x y z
N MET A 1 -63.66 -0.58 -9.84
CA MET A 1 -63.46 0.77 -10.41
C MET A 1 -62.22 1.37 -9.77
N PHE A 2 -61.08 1.37 -10.47
CA PHE A 2 -59.85 2.03 -10.00
C PHE A 2 -59.62 3.25 -10.88
N GLN A 3 -59.65 4.45 -10.26
CA GLN A 3 -59.36 5.71 -10.91
C GLN A 3 -57.85 5.83 -11.15
N ALA A 4 -57.46 6.00 -12.42
CA ALA A 4 -56.11 6.36 -12.81
C ALA A 4 -55.98 7.89 -12.79
N ALA A 5 -55.11 8.43 -11.94
CA ALA A 5 -54.75 9.84 -11.93
C ALA A 5 -53.58 10.07 -12.91
N ALA A 6 -53.83 10.84 -13.97
CA ALA A 6 -52.80 11.30 -14.89
C ALA A 6 -52.00 12.44 -14.25
N ILE A 7 -50.69 12.26 -14.10
CA ILE A 7 -49.77 13.31 -13.66
C ILE A 7 -49.16 13.95 -14.91
N THR A 8 -49.59 15.18 -15.20
CA THR A 8 -49.03 16.03 -16.26
C THR A 8 -47.77 16.72 -15.73
N SER A 9 -46.58 16.26 -16.14
CA SER A 9 -45.31 16.92 -15.81
C SER A 9 -45.05 18.08 -16.78
N ALA A 10 -45.17 19.32 -16.30
CA ALA A 10 -44.74 20.51 -17.00
C ALA A 10 -43.21 20.57 -17.06
N GLY A 11 -42.66 20.63 -18.29
CA GLY A 11 -41.23 20.74 -18.54
C GLY A 11 -40.71 22.15 -18.30
N ALA A 12 -39.97 22.34 -17.21
CA ALA A 12 -39.13 23.51 -17.00
C ALA A 12 -37.77 23.31 -17.68
N ARG A 13 -37.50 24.06 -18.77
CA ARG A 13 -36.16 24.17 -19.37
C ARG A 13 -35.27 24.99 -18.44
N LEU A 14 -34.41 24.30 -17.69
CA LEU A 14 -33.33 24.93 -16.94
C LEU A 14 -32.18 25.27 -17.89
N SER A 15 -31.80 26.56 -17.91
CA SER A 15 -30.62 27.06 -18.61
C SER A 15 -29.34 26.40 -18.09
N PRO A 16 -28.34 26.12 -18.95
CA PRO A 16 -27.06 25.57 -18.55
C PRO A 16 -26.23 26.62 -17.78
N GLY A 17 -26.43 26.69 -16.46
CA GLY A 17 -25.55 27.42 -15.56
C GLY A 17 -24.16 26.78 -15.56
N ARG A 18 -23.13 27.57 -15.87
CA ARG A 18 -21.73 27.16 -15.80
C ARG A 18 -21.42 26.70 -14.37
N ARG A 19 -21.17 25.41 -14.17
CA ARG A 19 -20.74 24.88 -12.88
C ARG A 19 -19.34 25.41 -12.57
N PRO A 20 -19.07 25.91 -11.35
CA PRO A 20 -17.71 26.22 -10.94
C PRO A 20 -16.87 24.95 -10.98
N LYS A 21 -15.67 25.05 -11.57
CA LYS A 21 -14.72 23.95 -11.62
C LYS A 21 -14.32 23.60 -10.18
N PRO A 22 -14.46 22.34 -9.72
CA PRO A 22 -13.92 21.95 -8.43
C PRO A 22 -12.41 22.11 -8.49
N SER A 23 -11.87 23.00 -7.66
CA SER A 23 -10.45 23.02 -7.34
C SER A 23 -10.14 21.73 -6.60
N PHE A 24 -9.60 20.74 -7.32
CA PHE A 24 -8.98 19.57 -6.71
C PHE A 24 -7.78 20.06 -5.91
N GLY A 25 -8.00 20.35 -4.63
CA GLY A 25 -6.93 20.44 -3.66
C GLY A 25 -6.11 19.16 -3.75
N LYS A 26 -4.78 19.30 -3.72
CA LYS A 26 -3.86 18.17 -3.73
C LYS A 26 -4.18 17.28 -2.53
N SER A 27 -5.04 16.29 -2.74
CA SER A 27 -5.26 15.22 -1.80
C SER A 27 -3.91 14.52 -1.69
N HIS A 28 -3.27 14.66 -0.54
CA HIS A 28 -2.22 13.76 -0.11
C HIS A 28 -2.87 12.37 -0.11
N ILE A 29 -2.75 11.63 -1.23
CA ILE A 29 -3.10 10.22 -1.29
C ILE A 29 -2.01 9.56 -0.45
N SER A 30 -2.25 9.48 0.84
CA SER A 30 -1.45 8.70 1.76
C SER A 30 -1.49 7.27 1.25
N CYS A 31 -0.38 6.83 0.68
CA CYS A 31 -0.06 5.44 0.38
C CYS A 31 -0.10 4.62 1.68
N LEU A 32 -1.30 4.29 2.14
CA LEU A 32 -1.57 3.46 3.32
C LEU A 32 -2.11 2.12 2.83
N GLU A 33 -1.29 1.25 2.22
CA GLU A 33 -1.69 -0.17 2.03
C GLU A 33 -0.60 -1.14 1.51
N VAL A 34 0.70 -0.84 1.68
CA VAL A 34 1.80 -1.81 1.40
C VAL A 34 2.30 -2.48 2.71
N ASP A 35 1.60 -2.26 3.82
CA ASP A 35 2.24 -2.28 5.14
C ASP A 35 2.20 -3.61 5.88
N ALA A 36 1.32 -4.54 5.53
CA ALA A 36 1.23 -5.82 6.23
C ALA A 36 2.36 -6.77 5.77
N ALA A 37 2.55 -6.88 4.44
CA ALA A 37 3.73 -7.52 3.86
C ALA A 37 5.03 -6.83 4.27
N ARG A 38 5.07 -5.50 4.43
CA ARG A 38 6.25 -4.75 4.89
C ARG A 38 6.52 -4.93 6.40
N LEU A 39 5.49 -5.13 7.22
CA LEU A 39 5.63 -5.52 8.62
C LEU A 39 6.27 -6.91 8.74
N ILE A 40 5.87 -7.86 7.90
CA ILE A 40 6.46 -9.20 7.85
C ILE A 40 7.89 -9.17 7.27
N PHE A 41 8.13 -8.44 6.18
CA PHE A 41 9.46 -8.35 5.55
C PHE A 41 10.51 -7.64 6.43
N HIS A 42 10.10 -6.71 7.30
CA HIS A 42 11.01 -6.11 8.29
C HIS A 42 11.21 -7.00 9.54
N PHE A 43 10.29 -7.93 9.81
CA PHE A 43 10.38 -8.85 10.93
C PHE A 43 11.53 -9.86 10.74
N GLU A 44 11.75 -10.35 9.53
CA GLU A 44 12.76 -11.38 9.24
C GLU A 44 14.21 -10.89 9.31
N LYS A 45 14.46 -9.58 9.29
CA LYS A 45 15.83 -9.01 9.40
C LYS A 45 16.28 -8.69 10.82
N ARG A 46 15.49 -8.93 11.86
CA ARG A 46 15.78 -8.43 13.23
C ARG A 46 15.87 -9.47 14.33
N THR A 47 15.75 -10.76 14.03
CA THR A 47 15.74 -11.83 15.05
C THR A 47 17.13 -12.29 15.51
N GLU A 48 18.22 -11.72 15.02
CA GLU A 48 19.57 -12.05 15.48
C GLU A 48 20.13 -10.90 16.34
N GLY A 49 19.93 -10.99 17.64
CA GLY A 49 20.76 -10.28 18.60
C GLY A 49 20.03 -9.27 19.48
N ASN A 50 20.21 -9.50 20.79
CA ASN A 50 20.02 -8.56 21.89
C ASN A 50 18.60 -8.47 22.45
N GLY A 51 18.29 -9.38 23.38
CA GLY A 51 17.24 -9.19 24.37
C GLY A 51 17.60 -8.02 25.28
N MET A 52 17.22 -6.81 24.86
CA MET A 52 17.33 -5.62 25.69
C MET A 52 16.24 -5.70 26.76
N VAL A 53 16.63 -6.14 27.96
CA VAL A 53 15.78 -6.05 29.16
C VAL A 53 15.69 -4.56 29.51
N LEU A 54 14.55 -3.94 29.20
CA LEU A 54 14.26 -2.56 29.59
C LEU A 54 13.99 -2.51 31.12
N PRO A 55 14.43 -1.45 31.81
CA PRO A 55 14.18 -1.29 33.25
C PRO A 55 12.68 -1.19 33.55
N ASP A 56 12.25 -1.91 34.60
CA ASP A 56 10.86 -2.28 34.89
C ASP A 56 9.91 -1.12 35.30
N ASP A 57 10.43 0.08 35.60
CA ASP A 57 9.67 1.07 36.38
C ASP A 57 8.83 2.08 35.55
N GLU A 58 8.92 2.10 34.21
CA GLU A 58 8.07 2.95 33.35
C GLU A 58 7.51 2.22 32.11
N ALA A 59 7.31 0.90 32.19
CA ALA A 59 6.65 0.19 31.09
C ALA A 59 5.20 0.68 30.94
N PRO A 60 4.80 1.25 29.78
CA PRO A 60 3.43 1.71 29.57
C PRO A 60 2.47 0.55 29.79
N ALA A 61 1.39 0.78 30.54
CA ALA A 61 0.42 -0.24 30.89
C ALA A 61 -0.03 -1.02 29.64
N LEU A 62 0.37 -2.28 29.56
CA LEU A 62 0.07 -3.14 28.42
C LEU A 62 -1.44 -3.26 28.25
N LYS A 63 -1.95 -2.88 27.07
CA LYS A 63 -3.37 -3.02 26.71
C LYS A 63 -3.92 -4.43 26.90
N TRP A 64 -3.12 -5.47 26.63
CA TRP A 64 -3.46 -6.87 26.85
C TRP A 64 -2.39 -7.52 27.74
N PRO A 65 -2.51 -7.38 29.07
CA PRO A 65 -1.45 -7.80 29.99
C PRO A 65 -1.34 -9.32 30.06
N THR A 66 -2.45 -10.05 29.91
CA THR A 66 -2.48 -11.51 30.02
C THR A 66 -2.31 -12.20 28.67
N ARG A 67 -1.67 -13.38 28.67
CA ARG A 67 -1.51 -14.23 27.47
C ARG A 67 -2.86 -14.57 26.82
N LYS A 68 -3.87 -14.86 27.65
CA LYS A 68 -5.23 -15.16 27.19
C LYS A 68 -5.85 -13.96 26.47
N ALA A 69 -5.70 -12.75 27.00
CA ALA A 69 -6.19 -11.53 26.35
C ALA A 69 -5.47 -11.25 25.03
N ARG A 70 -4.14 -11.45 24.97
CA ARG A 70 -3.37 -11.29 23.73
C ARG A 70 -3.83 -12.23 22.63
N ARG A 71 -4.03 -13.51 22.96
CA ARG A 71 -4.53 -14.51 21.99
C ARG A 71 -5.93 -14.17 21.48
N ALA A 72 -6.84 -13.78 22.37
CA ALA A 72 -8.17 -13.33 21.97
C ALA A 72 -8.12 -12.08 21.07
N ALA A 73 -7.22 -11.14 21.36
CA ALA A 73 -6.99 -9.97 20.51
C ALA A 73 -6.41 -10.36 19.14
N CYS A 74 -5.47 -11.32 19.09
CA CYS A 74 -4.93 -11.84 17.84
C CYS A 74 -6.03 -12.52 17.00
N GLU A 75 -6.89 -13.32 17.62
CA GLU A 75 -8.02 -13.97 16.93
C GLU A 75 -8.99 -12.93 16.35
N ALA A 76 -9.35 -11.91 17.14
CA ALA A 76 -10.20 -10.81 16.67
C ALA A 76 -9.54 -10.01 15.53
N LEU A 77 -8.24 -9.79 15.61
CA LEU A 77 -7.46 -9.13 14.56
C LEU A 77 -7.44 -9.97 13.26
N CYS A 78 -7.15 -11.27 13.35
CA CYS A 78 -7.20 -12.18 12.21
C CYS A 78 -8.57 -12.18 11.56
N ALA A 79 -9.66 -12.25 12.34
CA ALA A 79 -11.02 -12.21 11.81
C ALA A 79 -11.32 -10.89 11.10
N HIS A 80 -10.86 -9.76 11.64
CA HIS A 80 -11.01 -8.43 11.04
C HIS A 80 -10.29 -8.32 9.69
N ILE A 81 -9.03 -8.79 9.62
CA ILE A 81 -8.25 -8.80 8.37
C ILE A 81 -8.89 -9.75 7.35
N ALA A 82 -9.30 -10.95 7.77
CA ALA A 82 -9.92 -11.94 6.91
C ALA A 82 -11.27 -11.45 6.32
N ALA A 83 -11.96 -10.56 7.01
CA ALA A 83 -13.16 -9.89 6.50
C ALA A 83 -12.86 -8.73 5.53
N GLY A 84 -11.58 -8.51 5.18
CA GLY A 84 -11.15 -7.50 4.22
C GLY A 84 -10.95 -6.09 4.79
N TYR A 85 -11.06 -5.90 6.10
CA TYR A 85 -10.86 -4.59 6.71
C TYR A 85 -9.37 -4.23 6.87
N SER A 86 -9.08 -2.92 6.90
CA SER A 86 -7.71 -2.42 7.12
C SER A 86 -7.30 -2.51 8.59
N LEU A 87 -5.99 -2.64 8.85
CA LEU A 87 -5.43 -2.64 10.20
C LEU A 87 -5.76 -1.35 10.98
N ASP A 88 -5.79 -0.20 10.31
CA ASP A 88 -6.07 1.09 10.94
C ASP A 88 -7.53 1.24 11.37
N SER A 89 -8.44 0.45 10.79
CA SER A 89 -9.86 0.42 11.16
C SER A 89 -10.17 -0.55 12.31
N PHE A 90 -9.15 -1.25 12.84
CA PHE A 90 -9.37 -2.21 13.92
C PHE A 90 -9.73 -1.50 15.24
N PRO A 91 -10.91 -1.77 15.83
CA PRO A 91 -11.35 -1.05 17.03
C PRO A 91 -10.57 -1.45 18.30
N GLY A 92 -9.96 -2.63 18.31
CA GLY A 92 -9.29 -3.16 19.50
C GLY A 92 -7.98 -2.44 19.82
N ALA A 93 -7.27 -1.91 18.83
CA ALA A 93 -5.98 -1.24 19.01
C ALA A 93 -5.57 -0.45 17.76
N ASN A 94 -4.70 0.54 17.96
CA ASN A 94 -4.07 1.23 16.85
C ASN A 94 -2.95 0.36 16.24
N ARG A 95 -2.53 0.73 15.03
CA ARG A 95 -1.50 0.02 14.28
C ARG A 95 -0.15 -0.06 15.01
N THR A 96 0.26 1.00 15.70
CA THR A 96 1.52 1.03 16.46
C THR A 96 1.51 0.01 17.60
N THR A 97 0.39 -0.11 18.31
CA THR A 97 0.16 -1.13 19.34
C THR A 97 0.20 -2.51 18.72
N ILE A 98 -0.53 -2.76 17.63
CA ILE A 98 -0.51 -4.09 16.96
C ILE A 98 0.92 -4.49 16.61
N ARG A 99 1.69 -3.61 15.96
CA ARG A 99 3.11 -3.86 15.61
C ARG A 99 3.93 -4.24 16.85
N TYR A 100 3.81 -3.46 17.92
CA TYR A 100 4.51 -3.76 19.17
C TYR A 100 4.17 -5.16 19.70
N TYR A 101 2.90 -5.57 19.70
CA TYR A 101 2.51 -6.88 20.20
C TYR A 101 2.99 -8.05 19.32
N VAL A 102 3.02 -7.86 18.00
CA VAL A 102 3.58 -8.86 17.06
C VAL A 102 5.08 -9.04 17.30
N GLU A 103 5.80 -7.92 17.51
CA GLU A 103 7.24 -7.93 17.79
C GLU A 103 7.58 -8.55 19.15
N GLN A 104 6.87 -8.17 20.21
CA GLN A 104 7.19 -8.59 21.57
C GLN A 104 6.62 -9.98 21.95
N PHE A 105 5.54 -10.41 21.30
CA PHE A 105 4.84 -11.66 21.65
C PHE A 105 4.56 -12.54 20.43
N PRO A 106 5.58 -12.98 19.66
CA PRO A 106 5.40 -13.77 18.43
C PRO A 106 4.69 -15.12 18.68
N ASN A 107 4.81 -15.67 19.89
CA ASN A 107 4.11 -16.91 20.28
C ASN A 107 2.59 -16.71 20.47
N ASP A 108 2.15 -15.49 20.77
CA ASP A 108 0.73 -15.15 20.92
C ASP A 108 0.15 -14.52 19.64
N PHE A 109 1.00 -13.92 18.81
CA PHE A 109 0.71 -13.39 17.48
C PHE A 109 1.54 -14.11 16.40
N PRO A 110 1.24 -15.39 16.10
CA PRO A 110 2.03 -16.16 15.15
C PRO A 110 1.92 -15.55 13.73
N PRO A 111 3.05 -15.25 13.06
CA PRO A 111 3.05 -14.59 11.75
C PRO A 111 2.28 -15.39 10.69
N ALA A 112 2.38 -16.72 10.73
CA ALA A 112 1.65 -17.60 9.82
C ALA A 112 0.12 -17.41 9.86
N LYS A 113 -0.47 -17.10 11.03
CA LYS A 113 -1.92 -16.84 11.14
C LYS A 113 -2.30 -15.46 10.61
N LEU A 114 -1.42 -14.48 10.75
CA LEU A 114 -1.64 -13.14 10.19
C LEU A 114 -1.57 -13.19 8.66
N GLU A 115 -0.59 -13.90 8.10
CA GLU A 115 -0.47 -14.16 6.66
C GLU A 115 -1.66 -14.94 6.10
N GLU A 116 -2.17 -15.93 6.84
CA GLU A 116 -3.39 -16.64 6.47
C GLU A 116 -4.60 -15.69 6.44
N ALA A 117 -4.77 -14.87 7.48
CA ALA A 117 -5.84 -13.88 7.53
C ALA A 117 -5.74 -12.86 6.39
N GLU A 118 -4.55 -12.41 6.02
CA GLU A 118 -4.31 -11.52 4.87
C GLU A 118 -4.71 -12.17 3.55
N ARG A 119 -4.36 -13.44 3.34
CA ARG A 119 -4.79 -14.20 2.14
C ARG A 119 -6.31 -14.32 2.06
N LEU A 120 -6.98 -14.58 3.19
CA LEU A 120 -8.44 -14.62 3.25
C LEU A 120 -9.06 -13.24 2.99
N GLY A 121 -8.47 -12.18 3.53
CA GLY A 121 -8.91 -10.81 3.27
C GLY A 121 -8.79 -10.46 1.78
N LEU A 122 -7.69 -10.85 1.13
CA LEU A 122 -7.52 -10.65 -0.31
C LEU A 122 -8.59 -11.41 -1.12
N LEU A 123 -8.87 -12.67 -0.76
CA LEU A 123 -9.92 -13.46 -1.39
C LEU A 123 -11.29 -12.79 -1.29
N GLU A 124 -11.59 -12.15 -0.15
CA GLU A 124 -12.83 -11.40 0.03
C GLU A 124 -12.91 -10.18 -0.90
N TRP A 125 -11.80 -9.45 -1.07
CA TRP A 125 -11.73 -8.35 -2.03
C TRP A 125 -11.90 -8.80 -3.49
N GLU A 126 -11.36 -9.96 -3.85
CA GLU A 126 -11.58 -10.59 -5.15
C GLU A 126 -13.04 -11.01 -5.35
N ARG A 127 -13.69 -11.55 -4.30
CA ARG A 127 -15.12 -11.88 -4.31
C ARG A 127 -15.97 -10.63 -4.57
N ILE A 128 -15.71 -9.55 -3.86
CA ILE A 128 -16.40 -8.25 -4.06
C ILE A 128 -16.18 -7.74 -5.49
N GLY A 129 -14.96 -7.84 -6.02
CA GLY A 129 -14.65 -7.47 -7.40
C GLY A 129 -15.45 -8.27 -8.43
N LYS A 130 -15.55 -9.59 -8.23
CA LYS A 130 -16.32 -10.50 -9.08
C LYS A 130 -17.81 -10.18 -9.07
N GLU A 131 -18.39 -9.98 -7.89
CA GLU A 131 -19.80 -9.62 -7.73
C GLU A 131 -20.10 -8.23 -8.31
N GLY A 132 -19.19 -7.29 -8.09
CA GLY A 132 -19.24 -5.95 -8.68
C GLY A 132 -19.21 -5.97 -10.20
N ALA A 133 -18.32 -6.75 -10.80
CA ALA A 133 -18.21 -6.90 -12.25
C ALA A 133 -19.44 -7.61 -12.88
N LYS A 134 -20.07 -8.53 -12.14
CA LYS A 134 -21.33 -9.17 -12.56
C LYS A 134 -22.53 -8.20 -12.50
N GLY A 135 -22.40 -7.10 -11.77
CA GLY A 135 -23.49 -6.13 -11.55
C GLY A 135 -24.42 -6.51 -10.40
N ASP A 136 -24.04 -7.49 -9.57
CA ASP A 136 -24.81 -7.90 -8.39
C ASP A 136 -24.73 -6.84 -7.27
N LEU A 137 -23.68 -6.01 -7.26
CA LEU A 137 -23.49 -4.92 -6.31
C LEU A 137 -23.97 -3.57 -6.89
N ALA A 138 -25.05 -3.04 -6.32
CA ALA A 138 -25.58 -1.74 -6.71
C ALA A 138 -24.55 -0.62 -6.43
N LYS A 139 -24.34 0.25 -7.43
CA LYS A 139 -23.39 1.37 -7.37
C LYS A 139 -21.92 0.95 -7.16
N PHE A 140 -21.55 -0.26 -7.57
CA PHE A 140 -20.15 -0.68 -7.56
C PHE A 140 -19.29 0.24 -8.44
N ASN A 141 -18.24 0.80 -7.85
CA ASN A 141 -17.27 1.63 -8.57
C ASN A 141 -16.04 0.79 -8.91
N ALA A 142 -16.02 0.24 -10.12
CA ALA A 142 -14.93 -0.60 -10.59
C ALA A 142 -13.57 0.10 -10.54
N SER A 143 -13.49 1.39 -10.90
CA SER A 143 -12.23 2.14 -10.87
C SER A 143 -11.67 2.26 -9.46
N ALA A 144 -12.51 2.63 -8.48
CA ALA A 144 -12.09 2.72 -7.08
C ALA A 144 -11.59 1.38 -6.55
N TRP A 145 -12.32 0.29 -6.82
CA TRP A 145 -11.91 -1.06 -6.45
C TRP A 145 -10.58 -1.46 -7.09
N THR A 146 -10.38 -1.20 -8.39
CA THR A 146 -9.11 -1.48 -9.08
C THR A 146 -7.95 -0.73 -8.45
N PHE A 147 -8.11 0.55 -8.10
CA PHE A 147 -7.06 1.31 -7.41
C PHE A 147 -6.73 0.73 -6.02
N THR A 148 -7.75 0.29 -5.27
CA THR A 148 -7.53 -0.42 -4.01
C THR A 148 -6.73 -1.70 -4.21
N MET A 149 -7.07 -2.52 -5.22
CA MET A 149 -6.34 -3.77 -5.50
C MET A 149 -4.89 -3.51 -5.92
N LYS A 150 -4.61 -2.46 -6.68
CA LYS A 150 -3.23 -2.07 -7.02
C LYS A 150 -2.40 -1.74 -5.78
N ASN A 151 -2.97 -0.99 -4.85
CA ASN A 151 -2.26 -0.57 -3.63
C ASN A 151 -2.13 -1.72 -2.61
N ARG A 152 -3.21 -2.46 -2.39
CA ARG A 152 -3.28 -3.51 -1.36
C ARG A 152 -2.63 -4.82 -1.80
N ALA A 153 -2.96 -5.29 -3.01
CA ALA A 153 -2.52 -6.58 -3.52
C ALA A 153 -1.29 -6.47 -4.43
N GLY A 154 -0.76 -5.26 -4.62
CA GLY A 154 0.36 -5.00 -5.52
C GLY A 154 0.06 -5.27 -6.99
N TRP A 155 -1.23 -5.33 -7.37
CA TRP A 155 -1.61 -5.58 -8.76
C TRP A 155 -1.00 -4.50 -9.66
N GLN A 156 -0.37 -4.95 -10.75
CA GLN A 156 0.19 -4.07 -11.75
C GLN A 156 -0.66 -4.18 -13.00
N ASP A 157 -0.90 -3.06 -13.67
CA ASP A 157 -1.44 -3.12 -15.02
C ASP A 157 -0.45 -3.86 -15.91
N ARG A 158 -0.97 -4.74 -16.77
CA ARG A 158 -0.14 -5.32 -17.81
C ARG A 158 0.31 -4.17 -18.71
N PRO A 159 1.62 -3.92 -18.88
CA PRO A 159 2.05 -2.89 -19.82
C PRO A 159 1.53 -3.30 -21.20
N GLU A 160 0.84 -2.38 -21.88
CA GLU A 160 0.56 -2.55 -23.28
C GLU A 160 1.92 -2.59 -23.98
N ALA A 161 2.36 -3.78 -24.39
CA ALA A 161 3.48 -3.90 -25.30
C ALA A 161 3.05 -3.11 -26.54
N ASP A 162 3.71 -1.99 -26.78
CA ASP A 162 3.39 -1.04 -27.85
C ASP A 162 3.15 -1.83 -29.14
N ALA A 163 1.88 -2.01 -29.50
CA ALA A 163 1.47 -2.74 -30.71
C ALA A 163 1.88 -1.98 -31.99
N ARG A 164 2.64 -0.88 -31.86
CA ARG A 164 3.19 -0.07 -32.93
C ARG A 164 4.57 -0.52 -33.41
N GLY A 165 4.99 -1.76 -33.14
CA GLY A 165 6.35 -2.18 -33.50
C GLY A 165 6.64 -3.67 -33.66
N SER A 166 5.63 -4.54 -33.81
CA SER A 166 5.90 -5.92 -34.24
C SER A 166 5.47 -6.12 -35.69
N PRO A 167 6.30 -5.71 -36.69
CA PRO A 167 6.23 -6.37 -37.97
C PRO A 167 6.80 -7.78 -37.76
N CYS A 168 6.15 -8.76 -38.36
CA CYS A 168 6.76 -10.05 -38.62
C CYS A 168 8.14 -9.87 -39.28
N THR A 169 9.20 -9.94 -38.47
CA THR A 169 10.59 -10.25 -38.82
C THR A 169 11.16 -10.83 -37.52
N GLY A 170 11.20 -12.15 -37.35
CA GLY A 170 12.15 -13.00 -38.06
C GLY A 170 13.46 -12.97 -37.28
N ASP A 171 13.72 -14.03 -36.51
CA ASP A 171 15.02 -14.37 -35.90
C ASP A 171 15.75 -13.27 -35.11
N GLY A 172 15.27 -13.03 -33.89
CA GLY A 172 16.00 -12.32 -32.84
C GLY A 172 16.16 -13.20 -31.60
N ILE A 173 16.91 -14.29 -31.74
CA ILE A 173 17.36 -15.12 -30.63
C ILE A 173 17.94 -14.24 -29.52
N VAL A 174 17.35 -14.34 -28.34
CA VAL A 174 17.95 -14.26 -27.01
C VAL A 174 19.43 -13.80 -27.00
N ARG A 175 19.66 -12.49 -26.97
CA ARG A 175 20.75 -11.94 -26.16
C ARG A 175 20.15 -11.49 -24.84
N ALA A 176 19.87 -12.46 -23.98
CA ALA A 176 20.06 -12.23 -22.57
C ALA A 176 21.54 -11.90 -22.40
N GLU A 177 21.89 -10.62 -22.51
CA GLU A 177 23.16 -10.14 -22.01
C GLU A 177 23.15 -10.49 -20.53
N THR A 178 23.81 -11.59 -20.22
CA THR A 178 24.27 -11.93 -18.90
C THR A 178 24.96 -10.68 -18.40
N PHE A 179 24.26 -9.86 -17.61
CA PHE A 179 24.85 -8.75 -16.89
C PHE A 179 25.94 -9.38 -16.03
N LYS A 180 27.17 -9.40 -16.56
CA LYS A 180 28.34 -9.73 -15.75
C LYS A 180 28.25 -8.75 -14.58
N PRO A 181 28.23 -9.23 -13.33
CA PRO A 181 28.35 -8.33 -12.20
C PRO A 181 29.57 -7.44 -12.47
N ARG A 182 29.39 -6.12 -12.40
CA ARG A 182 30.49 -5.16 -12.60
C ARG A 182 31.65 -5.59 -11.73
N SER A 183 32.87 -5.55 -12.27
CA SER A 183 34.02 -5.99 -11.49
C SER A 183 34.14 -5.11 -10.23
N SER A 184 34.75 -5.65 -9.19
CA SER A 184 35.04 -4.91 -7.97
C SER A 184 35.82 -3.61 -8.26
N GLU A 185 36.65 -3.58 -9.31
CA GLU A 185 37.35 -2.34 -9.71
C GLU A 185 36.41 -1.28 -10.29
N GLU A 186 35.45 -1.65 -11.14
CA GLU A 186 34.47 -0.70 -11.68
C GLU A 186 33.56 -0.11 -10.59
N ILE A 187 33.18 -0.94 -9.61
CA ILE A 187 32.41 -0.48 -8.44
C ILE A 187 33.27 0.48 -7.61
N ALA A 188 34.53 0.16 -7.35
CA ALA A 188 35.44 1.02 -6.59
C ALA A 188 35.68 2.36 -7.30
N LEU A 189 35.89 2.37 -8.63
CA LEU A 189 36.06 3.60 -9.41
C LEU A 189 34.80 4.48 -9.38
N GLY A 190 33.61 3.87 -9.47
CA GLY A 190 32.35 4.59 -9.35
C GLY A 190 32.15 5.22 -7.97
N VAL A 191 32.52 4.52 -6.90
CA VAL A 191 32.45 5.04 -5.52
C VAL A 191 33.48 6.14 -5.30
N LEU A 192 34.71 5.99 -5.81
CA LEU A 192 35.75 7.00 -5.67
C LEU A 192 35.35 8.31 -6.36
N ALA A 193 34.77 8.24 -7.56
CA ALA A 193 34.30 9.42 -8.29
C ALA A 193 33.18 10.18 -7.55
N LEU A 194 32.30 9.46 -6.84
CA LEU A 194 31.26 10.08 -6.02
C LEU A 194 31.82 10.74 -4.76
N LEU A 195 32.87 10.16 -4.17
CA LEU A 195 33.52 10.74 -3.00
C LEU A 195 34.34 11.98 -3.36
N THR A 196 35.03 12.00 -4.51
CA THR A 196 35.82 13.16 -4.94
C THR A 196 34.96 14.32 -5.46
N ALA A 197 33.76 14.05 -5.98
CA ALA A 197 32.85 15.10 -6.43
C ALA A 197 32.30 15.98 -5.29
N LYS A 198 32.39 15.52 -4.03
CA LYS A 198 31.84 16.23 -2.86
C LYS A 198 32.76 17.31 -2.29
N ASP A 199 34.04 17.31 -2.66
CA ASP A 199 35.05 18.22 -2.12
C ASP A 199 35.46 19.34 -3.10
N MET A 200 34.72 19.52 -4.20
CA MET A 200 34.94 20.68 -5.07
C MET A 200 34.34 21.92 -4.38
N PRO A 201 35.14 22.94 -4.02
CA PRO A 201 34.61 24.19 -3.49
C PRO A 201 33.69 24.82 -4.54
N GLU A 202 32.46 25.12 -4.16
CA GLU A 202 31.61 26.01 -4.94
C GLU A 202 32.31 27.38 -4.94
N ASP A 203 32.97 27.70 -6.05
CA ASP A 203 33.53 29.03 -6.28
C ASP A 203 32.38 30.03 -6.19
N GLY A 204 32.33 30.72 -5.06
CA GLY A 204 31.33 31.72 -4.73
C GLY A 204 31.43 32.89 -5.71
N ASP A 205 30.48 32.93 -6.65
CA ASP A 205 30.21 34.09 -7.48
C ASP A 205 29.58 35.19 -6.61
N GLY A 206 30.45 35.95 -5.95
CA GLY A 206 30.08 37.17 -5.25
C GLY A 206 29.83 38.29 -6.24
N SER A 207 28.57 38.48 -6.65
CA SER A 207 28.18 39.70 -7.35
C SER A 207 28.18 40.88 -6.38
N GLN A 208 29.13 41.78 -6.58
CA GLN A 208 29.25 43.07 -5.92
C GLN A 208 28.06 43.97 -6.25
N ASP A 209 27.34 44.44 -5.24
CA ASP A 209 26.45 45.59 -5.34
C ASP A 209 27.31 46.87 -5.42
N ALA A 210 27.10 47.67 -6.47
CA ALA A 210 27.65 49.00 -6.63
C ALA A 210 26.50 50.03 -6.68
N ASP A 211 26.62 51.03 -5.80
CA ASP A 211 25.95 52.35 -5.68
C ASP A 211 24.65 52.65 -6.46
#